data_AF-A0A6N7W7L0-F1
#
_entry.id   AF-A0A6N7W7L0-F1
#
_cell.length_a   1.000
_cell.length_b   1.000
_cell.length_c   1.000
_cell.angle_alpha   90.00
_cell.angle_beta   90.00
_cell.angle_gamma   90.00
#
_symmetry.space_group_name_H-M   'P 1'
#
loop_
_entity.id
_entity.type
_entity.pdbx_description
1 polymer ?
#
loop_
_entity_poly.entity_id
_entity_poly.type
_entity_poly.pdbx_seq_one_letter_code
_entity_poly.pdbx_strand_id
1 'polypeptide(L)'
;MDIIIDSLKTYDNVTILGVILFLSSIITCVSRLLNALGSLLNKYYRKRKGLEDKNISVETTLTRHQSDIETLKQYETETHNDVKEIKTLLESHIQRDNERTISSFRSTLYRLHMEFTKQKYVTPEGLRTFKEIGKVYVEAGGDDIYHDKLEPEVLKLPIKYEEDIL
;
A
#
# COMPACT_ATOMS: atom_id res chain seq x y z
N MET A 1 -29.09 -19.19 82.08
CA MET A 1 -27.79 -18.67 82.59
C MET A 1 -27.39 -19.42 83.84
N ASP A 2 -28.33 -19.69 84.76
CA ASP A 2 -28.06 -20.39 86.04
C ASP A 2 -27.59 -21.85 85.90
N ILE A 3 -28.11 -22.64 84.96
CA ILE A 3 -27.67 -24.03 84.72
C ILE A 3 -26.21 -24.11 84.25
N ILE A 4 -25.77 -23.11 83.48
CA ILE A 4 -24.39 -23.02 82.97
C ILE A 4 -23.45 -22.62 84.11
N ILE A 5 -23.88 -21.70 84.97
CA ILE A 5 -23.12 -21.25 86.15
C ILE A 5 -23.00 -22.37 87.19
N ASP A 6 -24.07 -23.14 87.42
CA ASP A 6 -24.09 -24.24 88.40
C ASP A 6 -23.24 -25.43 87.92
N SER A 7 -23.27 -25.74 86.62
CA SER A 7 -22.36 -26.68 85.97
C SER A 7 -20.89 -26.26 86.03
N LEU A 8 -20.60 -24.95 86.07
CA LEU A 8 -19.22 -24.43 86.15
C LEU A 8 -18.65 -24.51 87.56
N LYS A 9 -19.48 -24.43 88.62
CA LYS A 9 -19.02 -24.58 90.02
C LYS A 9 -18.53 -25.99 90.34
N THR A 10 -18.90 -26.99 89.54
CA THR A 10 -18.49 -28.40 89.72
C THR A 10 -17.07 -28.68 89.22
N TYR A 11 -16.51 -27.80 88.38
CA TYR A 11 -15.18 -27.97 87.80
C TYR A 11 -14.16 -27.06 88.48
N ASP A 12 -12.95 -27.58 88.70
CA ASP A 12 -11.85 -26.79 89.24
C ASP A 12 -11.49 -25.63 88.29
N ASN A 13 -11.12 -24.49 88.87
CA ASN A 13 -10.81 -23.24 88.16
C ASN A 13 -9.74 -23.44 87.06
N VAL A 14 -8.84 -24.41 87.25
CA VAL A 14 -7.81 -24.80 86.27
C VAL A 14 -8.43 -25.35 84.99
N THR A 15 -9.51 -26.14 85.10
CA THR A 15 -10.20 -26.74 83.95
C THR A 15 -10.94 -25.68 83.14
N ILE A 16 -11.61 -24.74 83.83
CA ILE A 16 -12.31 -23.61 83.20
C ILE A 16 -11.33 -22.71 82.44
N LEU A 17 -10.18 -22.40 83.05
CA LEU A 17 -9.13 -21.61 82.41
C LEU A 17 -8.57 -22.31 81.16
N GLY A 18 -8.35 -23.64 81.24
CA GLY A 18 -7.90 -24.45 80.11
C GLY A 18 -8.83 -24.39 78.90
N VAL A 19 -10.16 -24.47 79.13
CA VAL A 19 -11.17 -24.38 78.06
C VAL A 19 -11.18 -22.99 77.41
N ILE A 20 -11.06 -21.92 78.19
CA ILE A 20 -11.01 -20.54 77.66
C ILE A 20 -9.76 -20.33 76.80
N LEU A 21 -8.59 -20.81 77.24
CA LEU A 21 -7.35 -20.74 76.46
C LEU A 21 -7.44 -21.56 75.18
N PHE A 22 -8.09 -22.73 75.22
CA PHE A 22 -8.32 -23.54 74.03
C PHE A 22 -9.24 -22.85 73.01
N LEU A 23 -10.36 -22.26 73.46
CA LEU A 23 -11.29 -21.53 72.60
C LEU A 23 -10.66 -20.29 71.98
N SER A 24 -9.89 -19.51 72.75
CA SER A 24 -9.15 -18.35 72.22
C SER A 24 -8.08 -18.74 71.18
N SER A 25 -7.42 -19.89 71.36
CA SER A 25 -6.51 -20.45 70.37
C SER A 25 -7.24 -20.82 69.08
N ILE A 26 -8.41 -21.47 69.18
CA ILE A 26 -9.26 -21.79 68.02
C ILE A 26 -9.69 -20.53 67.28
N ILE A 27 -10.20 -19.52 67.98
CA ILE A 27 -10.62 -18.25 67.38
C ILE A 27 -9.46 -17.59 66.64
N THR A 28 -8.26 -17.61 67.22
CA THR A 28 -7.05 -17.08 66.58
C THR A 28 -6.70 -17.86 65.31
N CYS A 29 -6.82 -19.19 65.35
CA CYS A 29 -6.55 -20.06 64.20
C CYS A 29 -7.56 -19.84 63.06
N VAL A 30 -8.85 -19.71 63.39
CA VAL A 30 -9.92 -19.43 62.42
C VAL A 30 -9.76 -18.04 61.80
N SER A 31 -9.44 -17.02 62.60
CA SER A 31 -9.18 -15.66 62.10
C SER A 31 -8.01 -15.64 61.09
N ARG A 32 -6.91 -16.34 61.41
CA ARG A 32 -5.78 -16.49 60.48
C ARG A 32 -6.18 -17.20 59.17
N LEU A 33 -7.01 -18.24 59.27
CA LEU A 33 -7.51 -18.96 58.10
C LEU A 33 -8.40 -18.07 57.21
N LEU A 34 -9.33 -17.33 57.79
CA LEU A 34 -10.20 -16.40 57.05
C LEU A 34 -9.39 -15.31 56.35
N ASN A 35 -8.39 -14.75 57.01
CA ASN A 35 -7.51 -13.75 56.40
C ASN A 35 -6.68 -14.34 55.24
N ALA A 36 -6.16 -15.56 55.40
CA ALA A 36 -5.43 -16.25 54.34
C ALA A 36 -6.33 -16.49 53.12
N LEU A 37 -7.55 -17.01 53.34
CA LEU A 37 -8.54 -17.23 52.28
C LEU A 37 -8.95 -15.92 51.58
N GLY A 38 -9.21 -14.86 52.35
CA GLY A 38 -9.53 -13.54 51.80
C GLY A 38 -8.41 -12.99 50.92
N SER A 39 -7.15 -13.15 51.34
CA SER A 39 -6.00 -12.72 50.54
C SER A 39 -5.85 -13.52 49.23
N LEU A 40 -6.14 -14.82 49.25
CA LEU A 40 -6.09 -15.68 48.06
C LEU A 40 -7.22 -15.35 47.08
N LEU A 41 -8.45 -15.16 47.58
CA LEU A 41 -9.58 -14.74 46.75
C LEU A 41 -9.34 -13.38 46.09
N ASN A 42 -8.79 -12.42 46.83
CA ASN A 42 -8.47 -11.10 46.29
C ASN A 42 -7.38 -11.18 45.19
N LYS A 43 -6.33 -11.99 45.41
CA LYS A 43 -5.31 -12.27 44.37
C LYS A 43 -5.92 -12.91 43.13
N TYR A 44 -6.81 -13.88 43.31
CA TYR A 44 -7.49 -14.55 42.21
C TYR A 44 -8.37 -13.59 41.41
N TYR A 45 -9.19 -12.78 42.09
CA TYR A 45 -10.05 -11.78 41.46
C TYR A 45 -9.24 -10.75 40.67
N ARG A 46 -8.16 -10.22 41.26
CA ARG A 46 -7.26 -9.28 40.58
C ARG A 46 -6.61 -9.89 39.34
N LYS A 47 -6.19 -11.16 39.40
CA LYS A 47 -5.63 -11.88 38.24
C LYS A 47 -6.67 -12.07 37.14
N ARG A 48 -7.91 -12.44 37.50
CA ARG A 48 -9.00 -12.61 36.54
C ARG A 48 -9.37 -11.30 35.85
N LYS A 49 -9.52 -10.21 36.62
CA LYS A 49 -9.77 -8.88 36.06
C LYS A 49 -8.64 -8.43 35.13
N GLY A 50 -7.38 -8.63 35.52
CA GLY A 50 -6.24 -8.32 34.66
C GLY A 50 -6.15 -9.16 33.39
N LEU A 51 -6.74 -10.36 33.35
CA LEU A 51 -6.84 -11.18 32.15
C LEU A 51 -7.97 -10.69 31.23
N GLU A 52 -9.09 -10.30 31.81
CA GLU A 52 -10.23 -9.72 31.09
C GLU A 52 -9.87 -8.36 30.45
N ASP A 53 -9.20 -7.47 31.20
CA ASP A 53 -8.70 -6.19 30.68
C ASP A 53 -7.72 -6.41 29.50
N LYS A 54 -6.85 -7.43 29.60
CA LYS A 54 -5.94 -7.81 28.50
C LYS A 54 -6.71 -8.34 27.30
N ASN A 55 -7.72 -9.17 27.49
CA ASN A 55 -8.53 -9.70 26.39
C ASN A 55 -9.25 -8.58 25.65
N ILE A 56 -9.85 -7.63 26.37
CA ILE A 56 -10.50 -6.46 25.77
C ILE A 56 -9.48 -5.60 25.00
N SER A 57 -8.29 -5.39 25.56
CA SER A 57 -7.20 -4.69 24.87
C SER A 57 -6.74 -5.40 23.59
N VAL A 58 -6.70 -6.73 23.60
CA VAL A 58 -6.34 -7.53 22.42
C VAL A 58 -7.45 -7.47 21.37
N GLU A 59 -8.70 -7.62 21.77
CA GLU A 59 -9.86 -7.57 20.88
C GLU A 59 -10.00 -6.20 20.22
N THR A 60 -9.88 -5.13 20.98
CA THR A 60 -9.89 -3.75 20.44
C THR A 60 -8.75 -3.51 19.45
N THR A 61 -7.54 -4.01 19.75
CA THR A 61 -6.39 -3.91 18.85
C THR A 61 -6.61 -4.73 17.57
N LEU A 62 -7.18 -5.93 17.68
CA LEU A 62 -7.49 -6.80 16.55
C LEU A 62 -8.50 -6.13 15.62
N THR A 63 -9.60 -5.59 16.17
CA THR A 63 -10.62 -4.87 15.39
C THR A 63 -10.03 -3.65 14.69
N ARG A 64 -9.14 -2.90 15.38
CA ARG A 64 -8.42 -1.78 14.76
C ARG A 64 -7.56 -2.25 13.59
N HIS A 65 -6.79 -3.31 13.76
CA HIS A 65 -5.96 -3.88 12.69
C HIS A 65 -6.78 -4.43 11.52
N GLN A 66 -7.96 -5.01 11.78
CA GLN A 66 -8.87 -5.44 10.72
C GLN A 66 -9.37 -4.26 9.89
N SER A 67 -9.77 -3.17 10.54
CA SER A 67 -10.16 -1.92 9.88
C SER A 67 -9.02 -1.28 9.09
N ASP A 68 -7.80 -1.25 9.67
CA ASP A 68 -6.60 -0.76 8.98
C ASP A 68 -6.33 -1.61 7.72
N ILE A 69 -6.42 -2.94 7.80
CA ILE A 69 -6.24 -3.84 6.65
C ILE A 69 -7.30 -3.61 5.57
N GLU A 70 -8.55 -3.40 5.93
CA GLU A 70 -9.62 -3.11 4.98
C GLU A 70 -9.38 -1.79 4.25
N THR A 71 -9.00 -0.75 4.99
CA THR A 71 -8.64 0.56 4.42
C THR A 71 -7.45 0.44 3.48
N LEU A 72 -6.41 -0.31 3.87
CA LEU A 72 -5.25 -0.55 3.02
C LEU A 72 -5.60 -1.30 1.73
N LYS A 73 -6.49 -2.29 1.78
CA LYS A 73 -6.97 -3.00 0.58
C LYS A 73 -7.75 -2.08 -0.36
N GLN A 74 -8.53 -1.15 0.20
CA GLN A 74 -9.21 -0.14 -0.60
C GLN A 74 -8.21 0.76 -1.32
N TYR A 75 -7.21 1.29 -0.61
CA TYR A 75 -6.16 2.10 -1.24
C TYR A 75 -5.33 1.34 -2.28
N GLU A 76 -5.04 0.07 -2.05
CA GLU A 76 -4.38 -0.78 -3.03
C GLU A 76 -5.20 -0.90 -4.32
N THR A 77 -6.52 -1.10 -4.18
CA THR A 77 -7.44 -1.21 -5.31
C THR A 77 -7.58 0.11 -6.08
N GLU A 78 -7.74 1.23 -5.36
CA GLU A 78 -7.78 2.58 -5.94
C GLU A 78 -6.48 2.89 -6.69
N THR A 79 -5.34 2.67 -6.06
CA THR A 79 -4.01 2.87 -6.67
C THR A 79 -3.84 2.00 -7.92
N HIS A 80 -4.29 0.74 -7.90
CA HIS A 80 -4.22 -0.13 -9.06
C HIS A 80 -5.07 0.40 -10.23
N ASN A 81 -6.27 0.91 -9.94
CA ASN A 81 -7.14 1.51 -10.95
C ASN A 81 -6.53 2.80 -11.52
N ASP A 82 -5.98 3.67 -10.68
CA ASP A 82 -5.32 4.90 -11.09
C ASP A 82 -4.13 4.60 -12.02
N VAL A 83 -3.30 3.61 -11.67
CA VAL A 83 -2.17 3.17 -12.51
C VAL A 83 -2.65 2.65 -13.87
N LYS A 84 -3.75 1.90 -13.89
CA LYS A 84 -4.36 1.40 -15.13
C LYS A 84 -4.90 2.55 -15.99
N GLU A 85 -5.53 3.55 -15.38
CA GLU A 85 -6.01 4.74 -16.07
C GLU A 85 -4.85 5.56 -16.65
N ILE A 86 -3.80 5.81 -15.86
CA ILE A 86 -2.58 6.50 -16.30
C ILE A 86 -1.97 5.79 -17.51
N LYS A 87 -1.87 4.45 -17.47
CA LYS A 87 -1.37 3.66 -18.62
C LYS A 87 -2.22 3.91 -19.87
N THR A 88 -3.54 3.86 -19.73
CA THR A 88 -4.47 4.07 -20.84
C THR A 88 -4.35 5.49 -21.43
N LEU A 89 -4.25 6.50 -20.56
CA LEU A 89 -4.06 7.89 -20.98
C LEU A 89 -2.72 8.09 -21.70
N LEU A 90 -1.66 7.44 -21.22
CA LEU A 90 -0.34 7.49 -21.85
C LEU A 90 -0.35 6.83 -23.24
N GLU A 91 -0.92 5.64 -23.36
CA GLU A 91 -1.08 4.95 -24.66
C GLU A 91 -1.88 5.82 -25.64
N SER A 92 -2.98 6.43 -25.18
CA SER A 92 -3.79 7.36 -25.98
C SER A 92 -3.02 8.62 -26.38
N HIS A 93 -2.16 9.14 -25.50
CA HIS A 93 -1.33 10.30 -25.81
C HIS A 93 -0.26 9.99 -26.84
N ILE A 94 0.44 8.85 -26.69
CA ILE A 94 1.42 8.35 -27.66
C ILE A 94 0.77 8.19 -29.03
N GLN A 95 -0.42 7.59 -29.10
CA GLN A 95 -1.16 7.44 -30.36
C GLN A 95 -1.46 8.80 -31.00
N ARG A 96 -2.00 9.76 -30.25
CA ARG A 96 -2.29 11.10 -30.77
C ARG A 96 -1.04 11.83 -31.26
N ASP A 97 0.07 11.67 -30.55
CA ASP A 97 1.34 12.30 -30.94
C ASP A 97 1.95 11.64 -32.18
N ASN A 98 1.82 10.32 -32.33
CA ASN A 98 2.16 9.62 -33.56
C ASN A 98 1.30 10.11 -34.73
N GLU A 99 -0.03 10.21 -34.57
CA GLU A 99 -0.93 10.74 -35.59
C GLU A 99 -0.58 12.18 -36.02
N ARG A 100 -0.21 13.03 -35.06
CA ARG A 100 0.27 14.40 -35.34
C ARG A 100 1.61 14.38 -36.10
N THR A 101 2.55 13.55 -35.66
CA THR A 101 3.86 13.38 -36.30
C THR A 101 3.69 12.94 -37.75
N ILE A 102 2.87 11.92 -37.99
CA ILE A 102 2.51 11.45 -39.34
C ILE A 102 1.97 12.63 -40.18
N SER A 103 0.97 13.36 -39.68
CA SER A 103 0.35 14.46 -40.42
C SER A 103 1.34 15.58 -40.78
N SER A 104 2.14 16.03 -39.81
CA SER A 104 3.13 17.10 -39.99
C SER A 104 4.30 16.67 -40.89
N PHE A 105 4.82 15.46 -40.71
CA PHE A 105 5.97 14.98 -41.47
C PHE A 105 5.58 14.55 -42.88
N ARG A 106 4.39 13.98 -43.11
CA ARG A 106 3.83 13.76 -44.45
C ARG A 106 3.86 15.05 -45.28
N SER A 107 3.36 16.14 -44.71
CA SER A 107 3.30 17.44 -45.39
C SER A 107 4.71 17.97 -45.71
N THR A 108 5.65 17.78 -44.78
CA THR A 108 7.03 18.23 -44.93
C THR A 108 7.79 17.40 -45.98
N LEU A 109 7.66 16.08 -45.93
CA LEU A 109 8.25 15.15 -46.90
C LEU A 109 7.73 15.43 -48.32
N TYR A 110 6.43 15.68 -48.46
CA TYR A 110 5.83 16.04 -49.75
C TYR A 110 6.39 17.36 -50.30
N ARG A 111 6.54 18.37 -49.43
CA ARG A 111 7.11 19.66 -49.83
C ARG A 111 8.58 19.53 -50.28
N LEU A 112 9.41 18.83 -49.50
CA LEU A 112 10.81 18.59 -49.83
C LEU A 112 10.94 17.80 -51.15
N HIS A 113 10.15 16.74 -51.32
CA HIS A 113 10.10 15.99 -52.57
C HIS A 113 9.74 16.88 -53.76
N MET A 114 8.71 17.73 -53.64
CA MET A 114 8.31 18.65 -54.70
C MET A 114 9.41 19.66 -55.03
N GLU A 115 10.10 20.20 -54.01
CA GLU A 115 11.25 21.11 -54.20
C GLU A 115 12.39 20.42 -54.95
N PHE A 116 12.81 19.23 -54.52
CA PHE A 116 13.90 18.46 -55.12
C PHE A 116 13.58 18.02 -56.57
N THR A 117 12.36 17.53 -56.81
CA THR A 117 11.93 17.11 -58.15
C THR A 117 11.81 18.28 -59.12
N LYS A 118 11.33 19.45 -58.65
CA LYS A 118 11.25 20.67 -59.47
C LYS A 118 12.63 21.17 -59.90
N GLN A 119 13.60 21.18 -58.98
CA GLN A 119 14.97 21.62 -59.29
C GLN A 119 15.81 20.54 -59.97
N LYS A 120 15.34 19.28 -59.97
CA LYS A 120 15.98 18.10 -60.60
C LYS A 120 17.32 17.69 -59.99
N TYR A 121 17.58 18.07 -58.74
CA TYR A 121 18.75 17.64 -57.97
C TYR A 121 18.45 17.72 -56.47
N VAL A 122 19.29 17.09 -55.64
CA VAL A 122 19.24 17.21 -54.17
C VAL A 122 20.61 17.61 -53.64
N THR A 123 20.66 18.41 -52.58
CA THR A 123 21.92 18.68 -51.87
C THR A 123 22.17 17.60 -50.82
N PRO A 124 23.43 17.32 -50.41
CA PRO A 124 23.71 16.36 -49.35
C PRO A 124 22.91 16.64 -48.06
N GLU A 125 22.81 17.92 -47.68
CA GLU A 125 22.06 18.38 -46.51
C GLU A 125 20.55 18.20 -46.65
N GLY A 126 20.00 18.52 -47.83
CA GLY A 126 18.59 18.29 -48.13
C GLY A 126 18.24 16.80 -48.09
N LEU A 127 19.11 15.95 -48.62
CA LEU A 127 18.93 14.49 -48.59
C LEU A 127 18.99 13.94 -47.15
N ARG A 128 19.93 14.44 -46.33
CA ARG A 128 20.02 14.06 -44.91
C ARG A 128 18.74 14.42 -44.17
N THR A 129 18.30 15.66 -44.29
CA THR A 129 17.06 16.15 -43.64
C THR A 129 15.86 15.33 -44.05
N PHE A 130 15.72 15.04 -45.35
CA PHE A 130 14.63 14.23 -45.87
C PHE A 130 14.63 12.80 -45.30
N LYS A 131 15.80 12.17 -45.18
CA LYS A 131 15.93 10.83 -44.59
C LYS A 131 15.64 10.81 -43.09
N GLU A 132 16.12 11.81 -42.35
CA GLU A 132 15.88 11.91 -40.90
C GLU A 132 14.39 12.09 -40.59
N ILE A 133 13.72 12.98 -41.32
CA ILE A 133 12.26 13.17 -41.19
C ILE A 133 11.51 11.90 -41.60
N GLY A 134 11.94 11.25 -42.70
CA GLY A 134 11.34 10.01 -43.18
C GLY A 134 11.45 8.86 -42.19
N LYS A 135 12.60 8.72 -41.52
CA LYS A 135 12.79 7.73 -40.46
C LYS A 135 11.79 7.92 -39.33
N VAL A 136 11.66 9.15 -38.80
CA VAL A 136 10.73 9.42 -37.68
C VAL A 136 9.27 9.27 -38.13
N TYR A 137 8.96 9.60 -39.39
CA TYR A 137 7.63 9.37 -39.97
C TYR A 137 7.25 7.88 -39.95
N VAL A 138 8.15 7.00 -40.36
CA VAL A 138 7.95 5.54 -40.36
C VAL A 138 7.89 4.98 -38.95
N GLU A 139 8.77 5.45 -38.04
CA GLU A 139 8.74 5.07 -36.61
C GLU A 139 7.41 5.45 -35.93
N ALA A 140 6.78 6.55 -36.34
CA ALA A 140 5.45 6.94 -35.88
C ALA A 140 4.30 6.10 -36.48
N GLY A 141 4.59 5.21 -37.44
CA GLY A 141 3.62 4.34 -38.13
C GLY A 141 3.12 4.89 -39.47
N GLY A 142 3.78 5.89 -40.04
CA GLY A 142 3.47 6.40 -41.37
C GLY A 142 3.91 5.44 -42.48
N ASP A 143 2.96 4.89 -43.25
CA ASP A 143 3.22 3.87 -44.28
C ASP A 143 2.40 4.12 -45.55
N ASP A 144 2.40 5.36 -46.03
CA ASP A 144 1.65 5.75 -47.22
C ASP A 144 2.57 6.00 -48.43
N ILE A 145 2.54 7.21 -48.99
CA ILE A 145 3.26 7.61 -50.20
C ILE A 145 4.79 7.70 -50.02
N TYR A 146 5.30 7.66 -48.79
CA TYR A 146 6.72 7.86 -48.52
C TYR A 146 7.60 6.80 -49.20
N HIS A 147 7.33 5.51 -48.97
CA HIS A 147 8.11 4.42 -49.53
C HIS A 147 7.80 4.15 -51.01
N ASP A 148 6.54 4.33 -51.41
CA ASP A 148 6.10 4.03 -52.78
C ASP A 148 6.60 5.06 -53.80
N LYS A 149 6.73 6.32 -53.37
CA LYS A 149 6.98 7.44 -54.29
C LYS A 149 8.05 8.40 -53.83
N LEU A 150 7.88 8.99 -52.64
CA LEU A 150 8.71 10.15 -52.25
C LEU A 150 10.19 9.77 -52.15
N GLU A 151 10.49 8.69 -51.42
CA GLU A 151 11.85 8.23 -51.21
C GLU A 151 12.51 7.74 -52.52
N PRO A 152 11.91 6.83 -53.30
CA PRO A 152 12.51 6.37 -54.56
C PRO A 152 12.76 7.49 -55.57
N GLU A 153 11.88 8.49 -55.66
CA GLU A 153 12.05 9.61 -56.58
C GLU A 153 13.17 10.55 -56.13
N VAL A 154 13.28 10.88 -54.84
CA VAL A 154 14.36 11.72 -54.31
C VAL A 154 15.72 11.03 -54.47
N LEU A 155 15.81 9.73 -54.21
CA LEU A 155 17.06 8.97 -54.31
C LEU A 155 17.59 8.82 -55.74
N LYS A 156 16.73 8.98 -56.76
CA LYS A 156 17.13 8.97 -58.17
C LYS A 156 17.69 10.32 -58.65
N LEU A 157 17.52 11.39 -57.89
CA LEU A 157 18.00 12.71 -58.27
C LEU A 157 19.52 12.80 -58.12
N PRO A 158 20.21 13.51 -59.02
CA PRO A 158 21.64 13.77 -58.88
C PRO A 158 21.91 14.58 -57.62
N ILE A 159 23.00 14.26 -56.93
CA ILE A 159 23.48 15.02 -55.78
C ILE A 159 24.36 16.16 -56.30
N LYS A 160 24.03 17.41 -55.93
CA LYS A 160 24.88 18.58 -56.22
C LYS A 160 25.43 19.17 -54.93
N TYR A 161 26.72 19.50 -54.94
CA TYR A 161 27.36 20.17 -53.81
C TYR A 161 27.18 21.69 -53.96
N GLU A 162 27.25 22.44 -52.86
CA GLU A 162 27.06 23.90 -52.88
C GLU A 162 28.05 24.62 -53.82
N GLU A 163 29.24 24.03 -54.00
CA GLU A 163 30.27 24.49 -54.94
C GLU A 163 29.83 24.38 -56.41
N ASP A 164 28.86 23.53 -56.74
CA ASP A 164 28.34 23.31 -58.10
C ASP A 164 27.09 24.16 -58.42
N ILE A 165 26.62 24.95 -57.44
CA ILE A 165 25.36 25.71 -57.48
C ILE A 165 25.62 27.24 -57.51
N LEU A 166 26.84 27.65 -57.16
CA LEU A 166 27.37 29.02 -57.30
C LEU A 166 28.01 29.25 -58.68
#